data_AF-A0A661E4G4-F1
#
_entry.id   AF-A0A661E4G4-F1
#
_cell.length_a   1.000
_cell.length_b   1.000
_cell.length_c   1.000
_cell.angle_alpha   90.00
_cell.angle_beta   90.00
_cell.angle_gamma   90.00
#
_symmetry.space_group_name_H-M   'P 1'
#
loop_
_entity.id
_entity.type
_entity.pdbx_description
1 polymer ?
#
loop_
_entity_poly.entity_id
_entity_poly.type
_entity_poly.pdbx_seq_one_letter_code
_entity_poly.pdbx_strand_id
1 'polypeptide(L)'
;PQGRGYVKLAKTAQMPWTMPVTQINAHEFHYASLDNLPNNTPNNYTFAYDVLRGTGISGNKDGIVINNLMANFCHLRNTASCPWVENFVEFVRGSSKS
;
A
#
# COMPACT_ATOMS: atom_id res chain seq x y z
N PRO A 1 14.40 -13.91 -2.75
CA PRO A 1 13.11 -13.18 -2.92
C PRO A 1 12.23 -13.40 -1.70
N GLN A 2 11.65 -12.32 -1.16
CA GLN A 2 10.80 -12.30 0.03
C GLN A 2 9.33 -12.48 -0.35
N GLY A 3 8.79 -11.61 -1.21
CA GLY A 3 7.46 -11.75 -1.79
C GLY A 3 7.49 -12.54 -3.11
N ARG A 4 6.57 -13.49 -3.29
CA ARG A 4 6.45 -14.31 -4.51
C ARG A 4 4.99 -14.56 -4.89
N GLY A 5 4.50 -13.77 -5.84
CA GLY A 5 3.29 -14.07 -6.60
C GLY A 5 2.07 -13.28 -6.15
N TYR A 6 0.91 -13.93 -6.13
CA TYR A 6 -0.37 -13.26 -5.84
C TYR A 6 -0.45 -12.78 -4.40
N VAL A 7 -1.05 -11.62 -4.20
CA VAL A 7 -1.34 -11.01 -2.90
C VAL A 7 -2.82 -10.66 -2.85
N LYS A 8 -3.41 -10.76 -1.66
CA LYS A 8 -4.72 -10.16 -1.36
C LYS A 8 -4.54 -9.08 -0.30
N LEU A 9 -4.98 -7.88 -0.62
CA LEU A 9 -4.93 -6.72 0.27
C LEU A 9 -6.34 -6.30 0.68
N ALA A 10 -6.49 -5.76 1.88
CA ALA A 10 -7.62 -4.93 2.25
C ALA A 10 -7.15 -3.50 2.48
N LYS A 11 -7.86 -2.51 1.94
CA LYS A 11 -7.53 -1.10 2.22
C LYS A 11 -7.86 -0.78 3.67
N THR A 12 -7.02 0.03 4.30
CA THR A 12 -7.28 0.58 5.63
C THR A 12 -8.01 1.92 5.53
N ALA A 13 -8.34 2.53 6.67
CA ALA A 13 -8.87 3.89 6.71
C ALA A 13 -7.82 4.96 6.35
N GLN A 14 -6.55 4.55 6.29
CA GLN A 14 -5.41 5.44 6.08
C GLN A 14 -4.93 5.47 4.63
N MET A 15 -5.65 4.81 3.73
CA MET A 15 -5.47 4.99 2.29
C MET A 15 -5.60 6.48 1.93
N PRO A 16 -4.57 7.11 1.32
CA PRO A 16 -4.58 8.55 1.12
C PRO A 16 -5.54 9.03 0.02
N TRP A 17 -6.02 8.15 -0.85
CA TRP A 17 -7.00 8.49 -1.90
C TRP A 17 -8.21 7.57 -1.89
N THR A 18 -9.29 8.02 -2.53
CA THR A 18 -10.52 7.23 -2.63
C THR A 18 -10.24 5.91 -3.35
N MET A 19 -10.68 4.81 -2.75
CA MET A 19 -10.61 3.48 -3.37
C MET A 19 -11.97 2.82 -3.17
N PRO A 20 -12.77 2.63 -4.23
CA PRO A 20 -14.12 2.08 -4.11
C PRO A 20 -14.14 0.58 -3.75
N VAL A 21 -12.98 -0.06 -3.70
CA VAL A 21 -12.81 -1.48 -3.36
C VAL A 21 -12.33 -1.67 -1.94
N THR A 22 -12.88 -2.69 -1.27
CA THR A 22 -12.44 -3.11 0.07
C THR A 22 -11.30 -4.12 0.00
N GLN A 23 -11.32 -5.01 -0.99
CA GLN A 23 -10.29 -6.02 -1.21
C GLN A 23 -9.71 -5.94 -2.62
N ILE A 24 -8.40 -6.18 -2.72
CA ILE A 24 -7.63 -5.98 -3.94
C ILE A 24 -6.76 -7.22 -4.19
N ASN A 25 -6.88 -7.80 -5.39
CA ASN A 25 -5.91 -8.78 -5.86
C ASN A 25 -4.72 -8.03 -6.46
N ALA A 26 -3.52 -8.35 -5.99
CA ALA A 26 -2.27 -7.70 -6.36
C ALA A 26 -1.17 -8.74 -6.56
N HIS A 27 0.04 -8.27 -6.87
CA HIS A 27 1.22 -9.11 -6.98
C HIS A 27 2.41 -8.51 -6.25
N GLU A 28 3.22 -9.35 -5.63
CA GLU A 28 4.50 -8.94 -5.07
C GLU A 28 5.63 -9.79 -5.64
N PHE A 29 6.73 -9.13 -5.96
CA PHE A 29 7.98 -9.78 -6.33
C PHE A 29 9.13 -8.85 -5.97
N HIS A 30 9.74 -9.09 -4.81
CA HIS A 30 10.83 -8.25 -4.31
C HIS A 30 11.88 -9.07 -3.58
N TYR A 31 13.14 -8.65 -3.72
CA TYR A 31 14.26 -9.14 -2.93
C TYR A 31 14.55 -8.22 -1.75
N ALA A 32 14.22 -6.93 -1.89
CA ALA A 32 14.37 -5.94 -0.84
C ALA A 32 13.47 -6.27 0.36
N SER A 33 14.00 -5.98 1.54
CA SER A 33 13.33 -5.94 2.83
C SER A 33 13.52 -4.56 3.45
N LEU A 34 12.60 -4.17 4.31
CA LEU A 34 12.75 -3.02 5.19
C LEU A 34 13.10 -3.55 6.58
N ASP A 35 14.39 -3.58 6.89
CA ASP A 35 14.91 -4.02 8.19
C ASP A 35 15.20 -2.80 9.08
N ASN A 36 15.20 -3.01 10.40
CA ASN A 36 15.48 -1.96 11.38
C ASN A 36 14.60 -0.70 11.24
N LEU A 37 13.34 -0.86 10.80
CA LEU A 37 12.34 0.18 11.00
C LEU A 37 12.41 0.58 12.49
N PRO A 38 12.64 1.86 12.83
CA PRO A 38 13.02 2.27 14.18
C PRO A 38 12.13 1.61 15.24
N ASN A 39 12.71 0.68 16.01
CA ASN A 39 12.04 -0.05 17.10
C ASN A 39 11.51 0.89 18.19
N ASN A 40 11.98 2.14 18.19
CA ASN A 40 11.57 3.25 19.03
C ASN A 40 10.22 3.85 18.58
N THR A 41 9.65 3.35 17.48
CA THR A 41 8.31 3.65 17.01
C THR A 41 7.61 2.37 16.58
N PRO A 42 7.37 1.42 17.51
CA PRO A 42 6.74 0.15 17.17
C PRO A 42 5.23 0.29 16.87
N ASN A 43 4.71 1.52 16.80
CA ASN A 43 3.30 1.88 16.58
C ASN A 43 3.04 3.10 15.63
N ASN A 44 4.05 3.68 14.96
CA ASN A 44 3.88 5.00 14.30
C ASN A 44 3.88 5.00 12.76
N TYR A 45 4.09 3.87 12.08
CA TYR A 45 3.93 3.86 10.63
C TYR A 45 2.47 3.65 10.27
N THR A 46 1.95 4.58 9.49
CA THR A 46 0.61 4.47 8.92
C THR A 46 0.69 3.57 7.69
N PHE A 47 -0.15 2.55 7.63
CA PHE A 47 -0.21 1.62 6.50
C PHE A 47 -1.54 1.73 5.77
N ALA A 48 -1.48 1.78 4.45
CA ALA A 48 -2.64 1.86 3.55
C ALA A 48 -3.30 0.49 3.33
N TYR A 49 -2.59 -0.61 3.60
CA TYR A 49 -3.09 -1.97 3.37
C TYR A 49 -2.85 -2.93 4.53
N ASP A 50 -3.87 -3.72 4.83
CA ASP A 50 -3.75 -5.03 5.48
C ASP A 50 -3.44 -6.09 4.43
N VAL A 51 -2.41 -6.89 4.66
CA VAL A 51 -2.07 -8.04 3.80
C VAL A 51 -2.84 -9.25 4.30
N LEU A 52 -3.90 -9.62 3.58
CA LEU A 52 -4.72 -10.80 3.88
C LEU A 52 -4.07 -12.10 3.39
N ARG A 53 -3.22 -12.00 2.36
CA ARG A 53 -2.39 -13.10 1.83
C ARG A 53 -1.19 -12.49 1.12
N GLY A 54 0.03 -12.93 1.42
CA GLY A 54 1.27 -12.39 0.86
C GLY A 54 2.24 -12.01 1.98
N THR A 55 3.25 -11.20 1.66
CA THR A 55 4.28 -10.73 2.59
C THR A 55 4.18 -9.22 2.84
N GLY A 56 4.13 -8.39 1.80
CA GLY A 56 4.17 -6.94 1.95
C GLY A 56 5.43 -6.45 2.67
N ILE A 57 5.32 -5.36 3.43
CA ILE A 57 6.44 -4.74 4.14
C ILE A 57 6.75 -5.47 5.45
N SER A 58 5.71 -5.84 6.22
CA SER A 58 5.88 -6.39 7.59
C SER A 58 5.37 -7.83 7.76
N GLY A 59 5.00 -8.51 6.69
CA GLY A 59 4.32 -9.81 6.72
C GLY A 59 2.78 -9.72 6.73
N ASN A 60 2.22 -8.65 7.30
CA ASN A 60 0.78 -8.44 7.42
C ASN A 60 0.29 -7.02 7.06
N LYS A 61 1.20 -6.09 6.74
CA LYS A 61 0.90 -4.72 6.31
C LYS A 61 1.74 -4.33 5.09
N ASP A 62 1.21 -3.43 4.28
CA ASP A 62 1.92 -2.81 3.16
C ASP A 62 1.45 -1.37 2.93
N GLY A 63 2.19 -0.59 2.13
CA GLY A 63 1.85 0.80 1.82
C GLY A 63 2.09 1.75 2.98
N ILE A 64 3.35 1.94 3.38
CA ILE A 64 3.71 2.98 4.35
C ILE A 64 3.30 4.35 3.79
N VAL A 65 2.54 5.11 4.56
CA VAL A 65 2.10 6.48 4.23
C VAL A 65 2.84 7.47 5.12
N ILE A 66 3.47 8.46 4.49
CA ILE A 66 4.12 9.60 5.14
C ILE A 66 3.71 10.85 4.37
N ASN A 67 2.88 11.70 4.97
CA ASN A 67 2.25 12.85 4.29
C ASN A 67 1.52 12.36 3.01
N ASN A 68 1.92 12.87 1.84
CA ASN A 68 1.34 12.48 0.53
C ASN A 68 2.16 11.38 -0.18
N LEU A 69 3.16 10.79 0.48
CA LEU A 69 3.96 9.68 -0.05
C LEU A 69 3.39 8.35 0.43
N MET A 70 3.20 7.41 -0.50
CA MET A 70 2.95 6.01 -0.19
C MET A 70 4.06 5.14 -0.81
N ALA A 71 4.66 4.27 -0.01
CA ALA A 71 5.65 3.29 -0.45
C ALA A 71 5.20 1.87 -0.13
N ASN A 72 5.18 0.98 -1.12
CA ASN A 72 4.67 -0.39 -1.01
C ASN A 72 5.51 -1.37 -1.82
N PHE A 73 5.39 -2.66 -1.50
CA PHE A 73 5.95 -3.75 -2.32
C PHE A 73 4.93 -4.40 -3.25
N CYS A 74 3.63 -4.31 -2.93
CA CYS A 74 2.56 -4.90 -3.73
C CYS A 74 2.23 -4.04 -4.95
N HIS A 75 2.29 -4.61 -6.13
CA HIS A 75 1.95 -3.98 -7.39
C HIS A 75 0.46 -4.18 -7.69
N LEU A 76 -0.26 -3.07 -7.85
CA LEU A 76 -1.68 -3.08 -8.18
C LEU A 76 -1.87 -2.97 -9.69
N ARG A 77 -2.78 -3.78 -10.23
CA ARG A 77 -3.26 -3.63 -11.61
C ARG A 77 -4.42 -2.65 -11.65
N ASN A 78 -4.35 -1.64 -12.51
CA ASN A 78 -5.50 -0.78 -12.78
C ASN A 78 -6.55 -1.57 -13.58
N THR A 79 -7.78 -1.64 -13.06
CA THR A 79 -8.90 -2.38 -13.68
C THR A 79 -10.19 -1.61 -13.46
N ALA A 80 -11.25 -1.96 -14.20
CA ALA A 80 -12.58 -1.36 -13.97
C ALA A 80 -13.07 -1.58 -12.52
N SER A 81 -12.77 -2.74 -11.92
CA SER A 81 -13.09 -3.01 -10.52
C SER A 81 -12.18 -2.30 -9.54
N CYS A 82 -10.93 -1.98 -9.89
CA CYS A 82 -9.97 -1.29 -9.03
C CYS A 82 -9.30 -0.14 -9.82
N PRO A 83 -10.01 0.99 -10.01
CA PRO A 83 -9.55 2.11 -10.83
C PRO A 83 -8.60 3.02 -10.04
N TRP A 84 -7.57 2.44 -9.43
CA TRP A 84 -6.72 3.16 -8.46
C TRP A 84 -5.95 4.32 -9.09
N VAL A 85 -5.60 4.23 -10.38
CA VAL A 85 -4.81 5.26 -11.07
C VAL A 85 -5.57 6.57 -11.17
N GLU A 86 -6.85 6.52 -11.55
CA GLU A 86 -7.69 7.72 -11.67
C GLU A 86 -7.86 8.41 -10.32
N ASN A 87 -8.21 7.64 -9.28
CA ASN A 87 -8.37 8.15 -7.92
C ASN A 87 -7.06 8.72 -7.34
N PHE A 88 -5.92 8.09 -7.63
CA PHE A 88 -4.61 8.62 -7.25
C PHE A 88 -4.33 9.96 -7.94
N VAL A 89 -4.60 10.07 -9.25
CA VAL A 89 -4.40 11.31 -10.00
C VAL A 89 -5.33 12.42 -9.49
N GLU A 90 -6.58 12.11 -9.14
CA GLU A 90 -7.49 13.06 -8.51
C GLU A 90 -6.96 13.56 -7.16
N PHE A 91 -6.44 12.67 -6.32
CA PHE A 91 -5.77 13.04 -5.06
C PHE A 91 -4.58 13.97 -5.30
N VAL A 92 -3.74 13.68 -6.29
CA VAL A 92 -2.60 14.54 -6.65
C VAL A 92 -3.07 15.91 -7.13
N ARG A 93 -4.13 16.00 -7.94
CA ARG A 93 -4.70 17.28 -8.40
C ARG A 93 -5.27 18.11 -7.25
N GLY A 94 -5.85 17.46 -6.24
CA GLY A 94 -6.35 18.12 -5.02
C GLY A 94 -5.24 18.52 -4.04
N SER A 95 -4.05 17.91 -4.15
CA SER A 95 -2.90 18.18 -3.30
C SER A 95 -2.15 19.42 -3.81
N SER A 96 -2.45 20.58 -3.24
CA SER A 96 -1.68 21.82 -3.52
C SER A 96 -0.30 21.77 -2.86
N LYS A 97 0.71 22.42 -3.46
CA LYS A 97 1.96 22.73 -2.76
C LYS A 97 1.61 23.74 -1.65
N SER A 98 1.71 23.33 -0.38
CA SER A 98 1.75 24.26 0.76
C SER A 98 3.03 25.07 0.73
#